data_AF-A0A1Y4TBY7-F1
#
_entry.id   AF-A0A1Y4TBY7-F1
#
_cell.length_a   1.000
_cell.length_b   1.000
_cell.length_c   1.000
_cell.angle_alpha   90.00
_cell.angle_beta   90.00
_cell.angle_gamma   90.00
#
_symmetry.space_group_name_H-M   'P 1'
#
loop_
_entity.id
_entity.type
_entity.pdbx_description
1 polymer ?
#
loop_
_entity_poly.entity_id
_entity_poly.type
_entity_poly.pdbx_seq_one_letter_code
_entity_poly.pdbx_strand_id
1 'polypeptide(L)'
;MTAAPIRSLPAVRLLGRQPVSQGPVPCFYTACGIECLFTGSELALCLDAGFTLYEPWISVELNGAWIARFPVQAGRSRVTLFRGMTPGVPKHVRVLKDVQAMHDDPDHFLLIEALAFEEGTFLPLPEPAYRLEFVGNSITSGEGAIGAVCEEDWVAPFFSAVNHYARMTADALQAEWRIVSQSGWGLLSSWDNDPRRRVMDYYDTVCGLAAGPHNEALGAQQPYRFDSWKADAVILNLGTNDDGAMGNPPWTDPVTGRTFAQRPTPEHLAELEQAAVDALKKVRARNPDAWIVWAFGMLGEGRMGRVLRAAVDRARAECGDSRMCYLALPAAGPDTMGARQHPGAACHRQAAQVLTERLRSILPSGKQRFPL
;
A
#
# COMPACT_ATOMS: atom_id res chain seq x y z
N MET A 1 -5.19 34.10 2.18
CA MET A 1 -5.00 32.65 2.35
C MET A 1 -5.54 32.16 3.69
N THR A 2 -6.56 31.30 3.65
CA THR A 2 -7.13 30.59 4.80
C THR A 2 -6.33 29.32 5.06
N ALA A 3 -6.15 28.93 6.32
CA ALA A 3 -5.58 27.62 6.67
C ALA A 3 -6.56 26.88 7.59
N ALA A 4 -6.91 25.65 7.24
CA ALA A 4 -7.83 24.82 8.00
C ALA A 4 -7.16 23.49 8.36
N PRO A 5 -7.18 23.07 9.65
CA PRO A 5 -6.71 21.75 10.04
C PRO A 5 -7.38 20.66 9.21
N ILE A 6 -6.61 19.65 8.80
CA ILE A 6 -7.11 18.65 7.84
C ILE A 6 -8.37 17.93 8.35
N ARG A 7 -8.44 17.64 9.66
CA ARG A 7 -9.59 16.95 10.27
C ARG A 7 -10.83 17.82 10.44
N SER A 8 -10.73 19.15 10.26
CA SER A 8 -11.90 20.04 10.26
C SER A 8 -12.55 20.17 8.87
N LEU A 9 -12.06 19.45 7.87
CA LEU A 9 -12.53 19.49 6.48
C LEU A 9 -13.23 18.16 6.12
N PRO A 10 -14.52 17.98 6.45
CA PRO A 10 -15.21 16.69 6.27
C PRO A 10 -15.38 16.26 4.80
N ALA A 11 -15.27 17.20 3.86
CA ALA A 11 -15.33 16.93 2.42
C ALA A 11 -14.00 16.45 1.83
N VAL A 12 -12.91 16.50 2.61
CA VAL A 12 -11.61 15.96 2.21
C VAL A 12 -11.51 14.51 2.69
N ARG A 13 -11.35 13.58 1.76
CA ARG A 13 -11.16 12.17 2.07
C ARG A 13 -9.72 11.93 2.47
N LEU A 14 -9.52 11.27 3.61
CA LEU A 14 -8.21 10.78 4.05
C LEU A 14 -7.98 9.40 3.44
N LEU A 15 -6.80 9.18 2.86
CA LEU A 15 -6.44 7.91 2.23
C LEU A 15 -5.54 7.07 3.14
N GLY A 16 -5.78 5.77 3.17
CA GLY A 16 -5.03 4.79 3.96
C GLY A 16 -5.53 4.62 5.41
N ARG A 17 -4.86 3.75 6.18
CA ARG A 17 -5.26 3.44 7.57
C ARG A 17 -5.03 4.66 8.47
N GLN A 18 -6.02 4.97 9.31
CA GLN A 18 -6.01 6.11 10.21
C GLN A 18 -6.10 5.66 11.68
N PRO A 19 -5.32 6.27 12.59
CA PRO A 19 -5.49 6.10 14.01
C PRO A 19 -6.70 6.87 14.52
N VAL A 20 -7.19 6.53 15.72
CA VAL A 20 -8.18 7.35 16.41
C VAL A 20 -7.43 8.53 17.05
N SER A 21 -7.50 9.70 16.40
CA SER A 21 -6.78 10.91 16.82
C SER A 21 -7.51 12.18 16.39
N GLN A 22 -7.31 13.25 17.16
CA GLN A 22 -7.76 14.62 16.86
C GLN A 22 -6.63 15.50 16.28
N GLY A 23 -5.40 14.98 16.23
CA GLY A 23 -4.21 15.70 15.77
C GLY A 23 -4.06 15.68 14.24
N PRO A 24 -2.82 15.88 13.73
CA PRO A 24 -2.57 15.77 12.29
C PRO A 24 -2.89 14.37 11.74
N VAL A 25 -2.85 14.24 10.42
CA VAL A 25 -3.08 12.97 9.72
C VAL A 25 -1.73 12.33 9.38
N PRO A 26 -1.35 11.23 10.06
CA PRO A 26 -0.16 10.48 9.68
C PRO A 26 -0.40 9.69 8.40
N CYS A 27 0.56 9.78 7.49
CA CYS A 27 0.63 9.02 6.25
C CYS A 27 1.64 7.88 6.42
N PHE A 28 1.21 6.78 7.01
CA PHE A 28 2.12 5.68 7.35
C PHE A 28 2.57 4.88 6.12
N TYR A 29 1.62 4.39 5.32
CA TYR A 29 1.88 3.49 4.20
C TYR A 29 1.98 4.22 2.86
N THR A 30 2.48 3.51 1.84
CA THR A 30 2.35 3.91 0.44
C THR A 30 0.88 4.20 0.13
N ALA A 31 0.63 5.22 -0.71
CA ALA A 31 -0.69 5.71 -1.09
C ALA A 31 -1.56 6.27 0.05
N CYS A 32 -1.03 6.44 1.27
CA CYS A 32 -1.65 7.35 2.24
C CYS A 32 -1.62 8.80 1.74
N GLY A 33 -2.60 9.60 2.13
CA GLY A 33 -2.65 11.01 1.75
C GLY A 33 -4.07 11.55 1.77
N ILE A 34 -4.42 12.37 0.77
CA ILE A 34 -5.74 13.00 0.68
C ILE A 34 -6.30 12.98 -0.74
N GLU A 35 -7.62 13.08 -0.81
CA GLU A 35 -8.37 13.33 -2.03
C GLU A 35 -9.45 14.39 -1.75
N CYS A 36 -9.65 15.34 -2.67
CA CYS A 36 -10.71 16.33 -2.55
C CYS A 36 -11.17 16.90 -3.89
N LEU A 37 -12.37 17.48 -3.89
CA LEU A 37 -12.85 18.41 -4.92
C LEU A 37 -12.80 19.81 -4.35
N PHE A 38 -12.03 20.71 -4.97
CA PHE A 38 -11.84 22.07 -4.45
C PHE A 38 -12.08 23.12 -5.53
N THR A 39 -12.76 24.22 -5.20
CA THR A 39 -13.18 25.24 -6.19
C THR A 39 -12.33 26.50 -6.20
N GLY A 40 -11.45 26.70 -5.22
CA GLY A 40 -10.65 27.92 -5.08
C GLY A 40 -9.55 28.06 -6.15
N SER A 41 -8.86 29.19 -6.13
CA SER A 41 -7.80 29.54 -7.10
C SER A 41 -6.43 29.01 -6.73
N GLU A 42 -6.22 28.70 -5.45
CA GLU A 42 -4.96 28.20 -4.91
C GLU A 42 -5.21 27.19 -3.79
N LEU A 43 -4.42 26.11 -3.78
CA LEU A 43 -4.41 25.09 -2.75
C LEU A 43 -2.98 24.67 -2.43
N ALA A 44 -2.69 24.52 -1.14
CA ALA A 44 -1.40 24.07 -0.62
C ALA A 44 -1.60 23.08 0.54
N LEU A 45 -0.69 22.11 0.66
CA LEU A 45 -0.58 21.26 1.84
C LEU A 45 0.36 21.88 2.87
N CYS A 46 -0.04 21.86 4.13
CA CYS A 46 0.84 22.08 5.27
C CYS A 46 1.25 20.71 5.83
N LEU A 47 2.55 20.43 5.76
CA LEU A 47 3.15 19.15 6.08
C LEU A 47 4.11 19.30 7.26
N ASP A 48 4.32 18.20 7.98
CA ASP A 48 5.46 18.01 8.87
C ASP A 48 6.07 16.63 8.59
N ALA A 49 7.38 16.55 8.51
CA ALA A 49 8.08 15.32 8.17
C ALA A 49 9.33 15.14 9.03
N GLY A 50 9.71 13.89 9.26
CA GLY A 50 10.97 13.52 9.89
C GLY A 50 11.46 12.22 9.27
N PHE A 51 12.77 12.01 9.30
CA PHE A 51 13.46 10.81 8.84
C PHE A 51 14.95 10.92 9.19
N THR A 52 15.63 9.78 9.28
CA THR A 52 17.09 9.72 9.42
C THR A 52 17.76 9.22 8.13
N LEU A 53 17.13 8.25 7.45
CA LEU A 53 17.71 7.57 6.29
C LEU A 53 16.89 7.80 5.02
N TYR A 54 15.56 7.79 5.12
CA TYR A 54 14.70 7.76 3.96
C TYR A 54 13.70 8.90 4.00
N GLU A 55 13.89 9.92 3.16
CA GLU A 55 12.94 11.02 3.09
C GLU A 55 11.56 10.57 2.58
N PRO A 56 10.44 11.12 3.10
CA PRO A 56 9.14 10.93 2.49
C PRO A 56 9.10 11.55 1.09
N TRP A 57 8.39 10.90 0.18
CA TRP A 57 8.08 11.43 -1.14
C TRP A 57 6.56 11.52 -1.32
N ILE A 58 6.10 12.57 -2.00
CA ILE A 58 4.70 12.70 -2.39
C ILE A 58 4.53 12.94 -3.88
N SER A 59 3.44 12.42 -4.42
CA SER A 59 2.95 12.64 -5.76
C SER A 59 1.63 13.41 -5.74
N VAL A 60 1.46 14.34 -6.67
CA VAL A 60 0.31 15.25 -6.77
C VAL A 60 -0.39 15.06 -8.11
N GLU A 61 -1.70 14.84 -8.04
CA GLU A 61 -2.57 14.77 -9.20
C GLU A 61 -3.60 15.88 -9.21
N LEU A 62 -3.88 16.38 -10.41
CA LEU A 62 -4.89 17.39 -10.69
C LEU A 62 -5.75 16.91 -11.86
N ASN A 63 -7.05 16.73 -11.60
CA ASN A 63 -8.02 16.19 -12.57
C ASN A 63 -7.55 14.88 -13.20
N GLY A 64 -7.01 13.97 -12.38
CA GLY A 64 -6.48 12.67 -12.82
C GLY A 64 -5.12 12.71 -13.53
N ALA A 65 -4.56 13.88 -13.82
CA ALA A 65 -3.22 14.01 -14.38
C ALA A 65 -2.17 14.08 -13.27
N TRP A 66 -1.10 13.28 -13.36
CA TRP A 66 0.05 13.36 -12.46
C TRP A 66 0.92 14.56 -12.83
N ILE A 67 0.84 15.63 -12.03
CA ILE A 67 1.45 16.93 -12.37
C ILE A 67 2.77 17.19 -11.65
N ALA A 68 3.01 16.55 -10.50
CA ALA A 68 4.21 16.77 -9.72
C ALA A 68 4.55 15.59 -8.82
N ARG A 69 5.84 15.47 -8.49
CA ARG A 69 6.39 14.55 -7.50
C ARG A 69 7.63 15.17 -6.88
N PHE A 70 7.78 15.10 -5.56
CA PHE A 70 8.94 15.68 -4.87
C PHE A 70 9.16 15.06 -3.47
N PRO A 71 10.40 15.14 -2.95
CA PRO A 71 10.68 14.78 -1.56
C PRO A 71 10.14 15.85 -0.61
N VAL A 72 9.76 15.42 0.60
CA VAL A 72 9.36 16.30 1.70
C VAL A 72 10.52 16.40 2.67
N GLN A 73 11.09 17.59 2.81
CA GLN A 73 12.21 17.85 3.72
C GLN A 73 11.76 17.75 5.19
N ALA A 74 12.68 17.40 6.07
CA ALA A 74 12.42 17.32 7.50
C ALA A 74 11.97 18.68 8.07
N GLY A 75 11.03 18.62 9.01
CA GLY A 75 10.36 19.75 9.61
C GLY A 75 9.11 20.19 8.85
N ARG A 76 8.53 21.30 9.32
CA ARG A 76 7.30 21.86 8.77
C ARG A 76 7.54 22.54 7.43
N SER A 77 6.68 22.24 6.47
CA SER A 77 6.71 22.84 5.13
C SER A 77 5.31 23.15 4.61
N ARG A 78 5.23 24.09 3.68
CA ARG A 78 4.00 24.39 2.93
C ARG A 78 4.25 24.19 1.45
N VAL A 79 3.55 23.25 0.84
CA VAL A 79 3.70 22.91 -0.57
C VAL A 79 2.49 23.37 -1.37
N THR A 80 2.70 24.32 -2.27
CA THR A 80 1.64 24.79 -3.19
C THR A 80 1.38 23.72 -4.25
N LEU A 81 0.15 23.21 -4.32
CA LEU A 81 -0.27 22.23 -5.31
C LEU A 81 -0.61 22.88 -6.65
N PHE A 82 -1.34 24.00 -6.57
CA PHE A 82 -1.62 24.88 -7.71
C PHE A 82 -1.90 26.29 -7.22
N ARG A 83 -1.69 27.27 -8.10
CA ARG A 83 -2.03 28.69 -7.90
C ARG A 83 -2.51 29.31 -9.21
N GLY A 84 -3.42 30.27 -9.12
CA GLY A 84 -3.88 31.06 -10.27
C GLY A 84 -4.88 30.32 -11.16
N MET A 85 -5.51 29.25 -10.67
CA MET A 85 -6.59 28.60 -11.40
C MET A 85 -7.90 29.40 -11.30
N THR A 86 -8.78 29.26 -12.29
CA THR A 86 -10.08 29.94 -12.31
C THR A 86 -10.92 29.57 -11.09
N PRO A 87 -11.33 30.53 -10.23
CA PRO A 87 -12.24 30.25 -9.10
C PRO A 87 -13.58 29.67 -9.54
N GLY A 88 -14.23 28.92 -8.65
CA GLY A 88 -15.58 28.36 -8.86
C GLY A 88 -15.62 27.08 -9.68
N VAL A 89 -14.62 26.81 -10.53
CA VAL A 89 -14.48 25.54 -11.26
C VAL A 89 -13.95 24.47 -10.30
N PRO A 90 -14.64 23.32 -10.10
CA PRO A 90 -14.12 22.22 -9.29
C PRO A 90 -12.84 21.63 -9.88
N LYS A 91 -11.86 21.36 -9.02
CA LYS A 91 -10.64 20.61 -9.34
C LYS A 91 -10.57 19.38 -8.47
N HIS A 92 -10.41 18.22 -9.08
CA HIS A 92 -10.11 16.99 -8.37
C HIS A 92 -8.62 16.95 -8.06
N VAL A 93 -8.30 16.86 -6.77
CA VAL A 93 -6.91 16.85 -6.29
C VAL A 93 -6.70 15.59 -5.49
N ARG A 94 -5.61 14.88 -5.79
CA ARG A 94 -5.18 13.72 -5.03
C ARG A 94 -3.68 13.85 -4.71
N VAL A 95 -3.33 13.64 -3.46
CA VAL A 95 -1.93 13.63 -2.99
C VAL A 95 -1.65 12.29 -2.35
N LEU A 96 -0.59 11.62 -2.78
CA LEU A 96 -0.23 10.28 -2.34
C LEU A 96 1.21 10.26 -1.84
N LYS A 97 1.45 9.64 -0.69
CA LYS A 97 2.78 9.23 -0.24
C LYS A 97 3.28 8.10 -1.12
N ASP A 98 4.47 8.28 -1.72
CA ASP A 98 5.05 7.28 -2.62
C ASP A 98 5.76 6.16 -1.87
N VAL A 99 6.29 6.43 -0.68
CA VAL A 99 7.11 5.47 0.07
C VAL A 99 6.29 4.68 1.09
N GLN A 100 6.72 3.44 1.33
CA GLN A 100 6.18 2.54 2.36
C GLN A 100 6.41 3.03 3.79
N ALA A 101 5.93 2.26 4.77
CA ALA A 101 6.40 2.40 6.14
C ALA A 101 7.89 2.02 6.21
N MET A 102 8.71 2.81 6.90
CA MET A 102 10.15 2.58 6.97
C MET A 102 10.51 1.98 8.33
N HIS A 103 10.35 0.66 8.47
CA HIS A 103 10.59 -0.04 9.74
C HIS A 103 11.98 0.20 10.34
N ASP A 104 13.00 0.23 9.49
CA ASP A 104 14.40 0.43 9.89
C ASP A 104 14.78 1.92 10.06
N ASP A 105 13.83 2.85 9.90
CA ASP A 105 13.99 4.29 10.14
C ASP A 105 12.87 4.79 11.07
N PRO A 106 13.01 4.61 12.40
CA PRO A 106 11.96 4.92 13.37
C PRO A 106 11.64 6.43 13.48
N ASP A 107 12.51 7.29 12.96
CA ASP A 107 12.29 8.73 12.88
C ASP A 107 11.49 9.12 11.62
N HIS A 108 11.26 8.18 10.70
CA HIS A 108 10.46 8.42 9.51
C HIS A 108 8.99 8.67 9.85
N PHE A 109 8.49 9.84 9.46
CA PHE A 109 7.08 10.16 9.47
C PHE A 109 6.73 11.19 8.40
N LEU A 110 5.45 11.20 8.00
CA LEU A 110 4.85 12.26 7.19
C LEU A 110 3.47 12.58 7.76
N LEU A 111 3.27 13.84 8.13
CA LEU A 111 2.03 14.36 8.69
C LEU A 111 1.42 15.39 7.72
N ILE A 112 0.13 15.28 7.50
CA ILE A 112 -0.67 16.35 6.90
C ILE A 112 -1.35 17.09 8.04
N GLU A 113 -0.94 18.34 8.30
CA GLU A 113 -1.47 19.16 9.39
C GLU A 113 -2.73 19.91 8.95
N ALA A 114 -2.68 20.54 7.77
CA ALA A 114 -3.71 21.45 7.30
C ALA A 114 -3.70 21.59 5.77
N LEU A 115 -4.78 22.15 5.24
CA LEU A 115 -4.83 22.71 3.89
C LEU A 115 -4.85 24.23 3.98
N ALA A 116 -3.99 24.88 3.21
CA ALA A 116 -3.98 26.33 3.03
C ALA A 116 -4.48 26.68 1.63
N PHE A 117 -5.43 27.61 1.52
CA PHE A 117 -6.12 27.86 0.26
C PHE A 117 -6.64 29.28 0.13
N GLU A 118 -6.93 29.68 -1.11
CA GLU A 118 -7.55 30.96 -1.45
C GLU A 118 -8.92 30.77 -2.10
N GLU A 119 -9.92 31.40 -1.48
CA GLU A 119 -11.32 31.36 -1.91
C GLU A 119 -11.85 29.92 -2.08
N GLY A 120 -13.10 29.78 -2.51
CA GLY A 120 -13.69 28.49 -2.81
C GLY A 120 -14.02 27.61 -1.60
N THR A 121 -14.43 26.39 -1.91
CA THR A 121 -15.01 25.42 -0.98
C THR A 121 -14.59 24.01 -1.36
N PHE A 122 -14.53 23.15 -0.35
CA PHE A 122 -14.38 21.71 -0.55
C PHE A 122 -15.76 21.09 -0.80
N LEU A 123 -15.91 20.43 -1.94
CA LEU A 123 -17.14 19.76 -2.33
C LEU A 123 -17.09 18.28 -1.93
N PRO A 124 -18.24 17.66 -1.59
CA PRO A 124 -18.28 16.22 -1.33
C PRO A 124 -17.76 15.43 -2.53
N LEU A 125 -16.90 14.45 -2.26
CA LEU A 125 -16.47 13.48 -3.27
C LEU A 125 -17.60 12.48 -3.57
N PRO A 126 -17.67 11.95 -4.80
CA PRO A 126 -18.49 10.78 -5.08
C PRO A 126 -18.11 9.62 -4.15
N GLU A 127 -19.11 8.93 -3.60
CA GLU A 127 -18.89 7.68 -2.87
C GLU A 127 -18.21 6.64 -3.79
N PRO A 128 -17.15 5.97 -3.32
CA PRO A 128 -16.48 4.95 -4.10
C PRO A 128 -17.41 3.77 -4.36
N ALA A 129 -17.29 3.16 -5.53
CA ALA A 129 -18.06 1.97 -5.88
C ALA A 129 -17.63 0.75 -5.06
N TYR A 130 -16.34 0.67 -4.70
CA TYR A 130 -15.76 -0.40 -3.90
C TYR A 130 -14.66 0.12 -2.98
N ARG A 131 -14.25 -0.74 -2.05
CA ARG A 131 -13.13 -0.56 -1.11
C ARG A 131 -12.18 -1.76 -1.23
N LEU A 132 -10.94 -1.52 -1.65
CA LEU A 132 -9.94 -2.55 -1.90
C LEU A 132 -8.73 -2.42 -0.97
N GLU A 133 -8.43 -3.44 -0.17
CA GLU A 133 -7.20 -3.47 0.62
C GLU A 133 -6.14 -4.33 -0.06
N PHE A 134 -4.93 -3.81 -0.19
CA PHE A 134 -3.78 -4.52 -0.74
C PHE A 134 -2.77 -4.78 0.36
N VAL A 135 -2.37 -6.04 0.52
CA VAL A 135 -1.36 -6.46 1.49
C VAL A 135 -0.23 -7.15 0.75
N GLY A 136 1.01 -6.72 0.95
CA GLY A 136 2.11 -7.30 0.17
C GLY A 136 3.50 -6.89 0.62
N ASN A 137 4.46 -7.11 -0.28
CA ASN A 137 5.87 -6.80 -0.08
C ASN A 137 6.29 -5.56 -0.88
N SER A 138 7.55 -5.49 -1.33
CA SER A 138 8.13 -4.40 -2.12
C SER A 138 7.35 -4.06 -3.38
N ILE A 139 6.79 -5.08 -4.05
CA ILE A 139 5.93 -4.90 -5.22
C ILE A 139 4.67 -4.09 -4.86
N THR A 140 4.12 -4.31 -3.68
CA THR A 140 2.94 -3.58 -3.18
C THR A 140 3.29 -2.27 -2.47
N SER A 141 4.56 -2.08 -2.15
CA SER A 141 5.11 -0.77 -1.76
C SER A 141 5.39 0.14 -2.96
N GLY A 142 5.42 -0.42 -4.19
CA GLY A 142 5.73 0.31 -5.42
C GLY A 142 7.23 0.49 -5.67
N GLU A 143 8.08 -0.36 -5.10
CA GLU A 143 9.52 -0.32 -5.31
C GLU A 143 9.87 -0.63 -6.77
N GLY A 144 10.75 0.18 -7.37
CA GLY A 144 11.20 0.04 -8.76
C GLY A 144 10.16 0.43 -9.81
N ALA A 145 8.94 0.83 -9.40
CA ALA A 145 7.89 1.32 -10.31
C ALA A 145 8.26 2.66 -10.99
N ILE A 146 9.32 3.31 -10.50
CA ILE A 146 9.96 4.48 -11.08
C ILE A 146 11.49 4.37 -10.91
N GLY A 147 12.24 4.93 -11.85
CA GLY A 147 13.70 4.81 -11.93
C GLY A 147 14.14 4.09 -13.20
N ALA A 148 15.41 4.26 -13.58
CA ALA A 148 15.96 3.54 -14.73
C ALA A 148 16.26 2.08 -14.33
N VAL A 149 16.21 1.17 -15.31
CA VAL A 149 16.41 -0.27 -15.08
C VAL A 149 17.80 -0.59 -14.49
N CYS A 150 18.80 0.23 -14.79
CA CYS A 150 20.16 0.07 -14.26
C CYS A 150 20.32 0.49 -12.80
N GLU A 151 19.31 1.14 -12.20
CA GLU A 151 19.42 1.65 -10.85
C GLU A 151 19.33 0.52 -9.83
N GLU A 152 20.33 0.44 -8.96
CA GLU A 152 20.48 -0.63 -7.98
C GLU A 152 20.50 -0.11 -6.52
N ASP A 153 20.20 1.16 -6.26
CA ASP A 153 20.22 1.68 -4.88
C ASP A 153 18.90 1.48 -4.12
N TRP A 154 18.98 1.10 -2.84
CA TRP A 154 17.83 0.97 -1.95
C TRP A 154 17.42 2.32 -1.38
N VAL A 155 16.78 3.16 -2.20
CA VAL A 155 16.48 4.56 -1.86
C VAL A 155 15.02 4.93 -2.11
N ALA A 156 14.51 5.88 -1.30
CA ALA A 156 13.14 6.39 -1.37
C ALA A 156 12.66 6.84 -2.77
N PRO A 157 13.49 7.47 -3.62
CA PRO A 157 13.06 7.93 -4.94
C PRO A 157 12.54 6.85 -5.88
N PHE A 158 12.86 5.56 -5.68
CA PHE A 158 12.41 4.47 -6.57
C PHE A 158 11.05 3.86 -6.18
N PHE A 159 10.41 4.36 -5.12
CA PHE A 159 9.03 3.99 -4.79
C PHE A 159 8.02 4.87 -5.53
N SER A 160 6.88 4.31 -5.97
CA SER A 160 5.78 5.09 -6.54
C SER A 160 4.40 4.53 -6.18
N ALA A 161 3.52 5.41 -5.71
CA ALA A 161 2.09 5.14 -5.54
C ALA A 161 1.27 5.41 -6.81
N VAL A 162 1.83 6.11 -7.80
CA VAL A 162 1.15 6.46 -9.06
C VAL A 162 1.33 5.38 -10.12
N ASN A 163 2.57 4.95 -10.37
CA ASN A 163 2.88 3.85 -11.29
C ASN A 163 2.59 2.46 -10.69
N HIS A 164 1.47 2.32 -9.99
CA HIS A 164 1.22 1.22 -9.07
C HIS A 164 -0.02 0.40 -9.43
N TYR A 165 0.11 -0.93 -9.39
CA TYR A 165 -0.98 -1.83 -9.83
C TYR A 165 -2.25 -1.69 -8.97
N ALA A 166 -2.10 -1.52 -7.65
CA ALA A 166 -3.23 -1.32 -6.74
C ALA A 166 -4.02 -0.05 -7.09
N ARG A 167 -3.30 1.04 -7.38
CA ARG A 167 -3.88 2.32 -7.77
C ARG A 167 -4.62 2.22 -9.10
N MET A 168 -3.96 1.68 -10.11
CA MET A 168 -4.54 1.49 -11.45
C MET A 168 -5.79 0.60 -11.40
N THR A 169 -5.74 -0.45 -10.59
CA THR A 169 -6.89 -1.35 -10.36
C THR A 169 -8.05 -0.60 -9.71
N ALA A 170 -7.77 0.20 -8.68
CA ALA A 170 -8.79 0.95 -7.95
C ALA A 170 -9.46 2.02 -8.82
N ASP A 171 -8.68 2.81 -9.57
CA ASP A 171 -9.22 3.79 -10.50
C ASP A 171 -10.13 3.13 -11.55
N ALA A 172 -9.71 2.01 -12.14
CA ALA A 172 -10.49 1.27 -13.14
C ALA A 172 -11.81 0.68 -12.60
N LEU A 173 -11.95 0.61 -11.27
CA LEU A 173 -13.12 0.13 -10.56
C LEU A 173 -13.86 1.25 -9.82
N GLN A 174 -13.41 2.50 -9.92
CA GLN A 174 -13.92 3.63 -9.11
C GLN A 174 -13.90 3.31 -7.61
N ALA A 175 -12.86 2.62 -7.16
CA ALA A 175 -12.71 2.14 -5.80
C ALA A 175 -11.82 3.08 -4.98
N GLU A 176 -12.11 3.17 -3.69
CA GLU A 176 -11.14 3.60 -2.70
C GLU A 176 -10.21 2.42 -2.39
N TRP A 177 -8.94 2.68 -2.10
CA TRP A 177 -7.99 1.63 -1.76
C TRP A 177 -7.06 2.02 -0.62
N ARG A 178 -6.47 1.01 0.01
CA ARG A 178 -5.40 1.17 1.01
C ARG A 178 -4.35 0.08 0.86
N ILE A 179 -3.14 0.37 1.31
CA ILE A 179 -1.98 -0.52 1.22
C ILE A 179 -1.46 -0.83 2.62
N VAL A 180 -1.06 -2.09 2.84
CA VAL A 180 -0.26 -2.56 3.97
C VAL A 180 0.89 -3.38 3.41
N SER A 181 2.08 -2.80 3.33
CA SER A 181 3.21 -3.49 2.72
C SER A 181 4.54 -3.14 3.34
N GLN A 182 5.49 -4.08 3.22
CA GLN A 182 6.87 -3.88 3.63
C GLN A 182 7.82 -4.62 2.68
N SER A 183 8.81 -3.89 2.17
CA SER A 183 9.80 -4.40 1.22
C SER A 183 10.68 -5.44 1.87
N GLY A 184 10.96 -6.51 1.13
CA GLY A 184 11.78 -7.62 1.61
C GLY A 184 11.10 -8.55 2.63
N TRP A 185 9.89 -8.26 3.13
CA TRP A 185 9.22 -9.06 4.16
C TRP A 185 8.29 -10.13 3.55
N GLY A 186 8.15 -11.27 4.24
CA GLY A 186 7.43 -12.44 3.74
C GLY A 186 6.38 -12.98 4.72
N LEU A 187 6.04 -14.25 4.55
CA LEU A 187 5.10 -15.02 5.39
C LEU A 187 5.80 -15.63 6.61
N LEU A 188 6.93 -16.30 6.39
CA LEU A 188 7.72 -16.93 7.46
C LEU A 188 8.93 -16.09 7.87
N SER A 189 9.54 -15.38 6.92
CA SER A 189 10.68 -14.50 7.18
C SER A 189 10.78 -13.43 6.09
N SER A 190 11.73 -12.51 6.25
CA SER A 190 12.22 -11.70 5.13
C SER A 190 13.05 -12.51 4.14
N TRP A 191 13.39 -11.88 3.03
CA TRP A 191 14.22 -12.44 1.95
C TRP A 191 15.60 -12.91 2.42
N ASP A 192 16.14 -12.30 3.48
CA ASP A 192 17.42 -12.64 4.10
C ASP A 192 17.28 -13.57 5.32
N ASN A 193 16.16 -14.29 5.41
CA ASN A 193 15.83 -15.26 6.46
C ASN A 193 15.61 -14.68 7.88
N ASP A 194 15.40 -13.38 8.08
CA ASP A 194 15.02 -12.88 9.43
C ASP A 194 13.57 -13.26 9.75
N PRO A 195 13.31 -14.19 10.71
CA PRO A 195 11.96 -14.69 11.00
C PRO A 195 11.09 -13.65 11.71
N ARG A 196 11.64 -12.50 12.11
CA ARG A 196 10.91 -11.41 12.78
C ARG A 196 10.21 -10.49 11.78
N ARG A 197 10.57 -10.57 10.49
CA ARG A 197 10.16 -9.64 9.43
C ARG A 197 9.00 -10.22 8.60
N ARG A 198 7.81 -10.27 9.23
CA ARG A 198 6.59 -10.88 8.65
C ARG A 198 5.45 -9.86 8.59
N VAL A 199 4.94 -9.57 7.40
CA VAL A 199 3.94 -8.51 7.19
C VAL A 199 2.65 -8.80 7.97
N MET A 200 2.23 -10.06 8.00
CA MET A 200 0.95 -10.47 8.59
C MET A 200 0.92 -10.36 10.12
N ASP A 201 2.07 -10.29 10.80
CA ASP A 201 2.12 -10.05 12.25
C ASP A 201 1.54 -8.68 12.60
N TYR A 202 1.77 -7.68 11.75
CA TYR A 202 1.38 -6.29 11.97
C TYR A 202 0.05 -5.92 11.30
N TYR A 203 -0.64 -6.87 10.67
CA TYR A 203 -1.89 -6.61 9.94
C TYR A 203 -3.04 -6.09 10.83
N ASP A 204 -3.01 -6.33 12.14
CA ASP A 204 -4.08 -5.95 13.07
C ASP A 204 -3.91 -4.54 13.67
N THR A 205 -2.84 -3.81 13.34
CA THR A 205 -2.58 -2.45 13.85
C THR A 205 -2.74 -1.38 12.76
N VAL A 206 -2.82 -0.11 13.17
CA VAL A 206 -2.92 1.02 12.22
C VAL A 206 -1.72 1.04 11.27
N CYS A 207 -0.51 0.95 11.82
CA CYS A 207 0.73 0.70 11.10
C CYS A 207 1.82 0.18 12.06
N GLY A 208 1.77 -1.11 12.40
CA GLY A 208 2.74 -1.69 13.33
C GLY A 208 4.19 -1.68 12.82
N LEU A 209 4.36 -1.48 11.50
CA LEU A 209 5.64 -1.36 10.82
C LEU A 209 6.34 -0.03 11.11
N ALA A 210 5.60 1.04 11.43
CA ALA A 210 6.15 2.32 11.84
C ALA A 210 6.53 2.27 13.34
N ALA A 211 7.82 2.00 13.59
CA ALA A 211 8.38 1.86 14.92
C ALA A 211 8.78 3.22 15.54
N GLY A 212 9.19 3.18 16.80
CA GLY A 212 9.70 4.34 17.52
C GLY A 212 8.64 5.13 18.31
N PRO A 213 9.06 5.88 19.34
CA PRO A 213 8.15 6.56 20.26
C PRO A 213 7.30 7.63 19.58
N HIS A 214 7.83 8.30 18.54
CA HIS A 214 7.06 9.30 17.80
C HIS A 214 5.88 8.66 17.05
N ASN A 215 6.13 7.59 16.29
CA ASN A 215 5.09 6.87 15.57
C ASN A 215 4.08 6.19 16.52
N GLU A 216 4.54 5.69 17.67
CA GLU A 216 3.66 5.17 18.71
C GLU A 216 2.72 6.26 19.25
N ALA A 217 3.24 7.46 19.54
CA ALA A 217 2.44 8.61 19.96
C ALA A 217 1.45 9.10 18.88
N LEU A 218 1.78 8.91 17.60
CA LEU A 218 0.87 9.15 16.47
C LEU A 218 -0.21 8.06 16.33
N GLY A 219 -0.12 6.98 17.11
CA GLY A 219 -1.09 5.89 17.12
C GLY A 219 -0.81 4.76 16.14
N ALA A 220 0.43 4.65 15.61
CA ALA A 220 0.81 3.58 14.68
C ALA A 220 0.54 2.18 15.24
N GLN A 221 0.79 2.00 16.55
CA GLN A 221 0.64 0.72 17.24
C GLN A 221 -0.78 0.45 17.75
N GLN A 222 -1.73 1.38 17.54
CA GLN A 222 -3.12 1.17 17.93
C GLN A 222 -3.74 0.00 17.13
N PRO A 223 -4.67 -0.77 17.72
CA PRO A 223 -5.47 -1.73 16.96
C PRO A 223 -6.22 -1.05 15.81
N TYR A 224 -6.21 -1.67 14.62
CA TYR A 224 -6.94 -1.14 13.48
C TYR A 224 -8.44 -1.44 13.56
N ARG A 225 -9.26 -0.42 13.30
CA ARG A 225 -10.72 -0.50 13.30
C ARG A 225 -11.26 -0.95 11.94
N PHE A 226 -11.24 -2.26 11.68
CA PHE A 226 -11.73 -2.84 10.42
C PHE A 226 -13.22 -2.56 10.12
N ASP A 227 -14.03 -2.29 11.16
CA ASP A 227 -15.45 -1.93 11.03
C ASP A 227 -15.67 -0.54 10.40
N SER A 228 -14.72 0.38 10.61
CA SER A 228 -14.77 1.76 10.09
C SER A 228 -14.53 1.88 8.58
N TRP A 229 -13.94 0.84 7.98
CA TRP A 229 -13.67 0.75 6.56
C TRP A 229 -13.74 -0.71 6.14
N LYS A 230 -14.91 -1.11 5.68
CA LYS A 230 -15.19 -2.49 5.25
C LYS A 230 -14.70 -2.68 3.83
N ALA A 231 -13.75 -3.59 3.63
CA ALA A 231 -13.26 -3.96 2.32
C ALA A 231 -14.29 -4.81 1.56
N ASP A 232 -14.48 -4.52 0.29
CA ASP A 232 -15.17 -5.41 -0.66
C ASP A 232 -14.26 -6.53 -1.12
N ALA A 233 -12.95 -6.25 -1.24
CA ALA A 233 -11.93 -7.25 -1.47
C ALA A 233 -10.62 -6.93 -0.74
N VAL A 234 -9.93 -7.99 -0.31
CA VAL A 234 -8.55 -7.95 0.19
C VAL A 234 -7.66 -8.74 -0.76
N ILE A 235 -6.63 -8.08 -1.28
CA ILE A 235 -5.69 -8.61 -2.25
C ILE A 235 -4.36 -8.89 -1.53
N LEU A 236 -3.97 -10.15 -1.46
CA LEU A 236 -2.70 -10.59 -0.90
C LEU A 236 -1.68 -10.81 -2.02
N ASN A 237 -0.52 -10.15 -1.94
CA ASN A 237 0.61 -10.32 -2.83
C ASN A 237 1.89 -10.53 -2.02
N LEU A 238 1.95 -11.69 -1.37
CA LEU A 238 3.07 -12.17 -0.53
C LEU A 238 3.56 -13.54 -1.04
N GLY A 239 4.82 -13.86 -0.74
CA GLY A 239 5.49 -15.11 -1.10
C GLY A 239 6.81 -14.92 -1.85
N THR A 240 7.03 -13.77 -2.52
CA THR A 240 8.25 -13.55 -3.33
C THR A 240 9.51 -13.64 -2.48
N ASN A 241 9.47 -13.03 -1.28
CA ASN A 241 10.60 -13.00 -0.38
C ASN A 241 10.86 -14.36 0.26
N ASP A 242 9.81 -15.13 0.56
CA ASP A 242 9.94 -16.50 1.03
C ASP A 242 10.59 -17.41 -0.04
N ASP A 243 10.21 -17.23 -1.32
CA ASP A 243 10.85 -17.97 -2.42
C ASP A 243 12.34 -17.64 -2.56
N GLY A 244 12.71 -16.37 -2.37
CA GLY A 244 14.09 -15.90 -2.35
C GLY A 244 14.87 -16.38 -1.13
N ALA A 245 14.25 -16.36 0.06
CA ALA A 245 14.85 -16.76 1.33
C ALA A 245 15.37 -18.21 1.30
N MET A 246 14.66 -19.10 0.61
CA MET A 246 15.08 -20.49 0.42
C MET A 246 16.44 -20.64 -0.31
N GLY A 247 16.85 -19.65 -1.10
CA GLY A 247 18.14 -19.60 -1.78
C GLY A 247 19.24 -18.84 -1.03
N ASN A 248 18.90 -18.15 0.06
CA ASN A 248 19.80 -17.26 0.77
C ASN A 248 20.47 -17.91 2.00
N PRO A 249 21.60 -17.34 2.47
CA PRO A 249 22.25 -17.76 3.71
C PRO A 249 21.29 -17.73 4.92
N PRO A 250 21.54 -18.55 5.95
CA PRO A 250 20.82 -18.44 7.22
C PRO A 250 20.98 -17.04 7.82
N TRP A 251 19.91 -16.55 8.44
CA TRP A 251 19.98 -15.43 9.36
C TRP A 251 20.48 -15.92 10.71
N THR A 252 21.28 -15.10 11.39
CA THR A 252 21.77 -15.37 12.75
C THR A 252 21.27 -14.27 13.68
N ASP A 253 20.58 -14.66 14.75
CA ASP A 253 20.15 -13.74 15.80
C ASP A 253 21.36 -13.08 16.46
N PRO A 254 21.49 -11.74 16.41
CA PRO A 254 22.64 -11.05 16.98
C PRO A 254 22.69 -11.14 18.52
N VAL A 255 21.56 -11.45 19.18
CA VAL A 255 21.47 -11.58 20.64
C VAL A 255 21.66 -13.03 21.08
N THR A 256 21.00 -13.98 20.43
CA THR A 256 20.98 -15.38 20.88
C THR A 256 21.95 -16.30 20.14
N GLY A 257 22.46 -15.89 18.98
CA GLY A 257 23.29 -16.71 18.09
C GLY A 257 22.53 -17.85 17.39
N ARG A 258 21.21 -17.95 17.60
CA ARG A 258 20.38 -18.95 16.91
C ARG A 258 20.27 -18.61 15.44
N THR A 259 20.31 -19.64 14.60
CA THR A 259 20.15 -19.49 13.15
C THR A 259 18.75 -19.88 12.70
N PHE A 260 18.27 -19.22 11.66
CA PHE A 260 17.04 -19.55 10.96
C PHE A 260 17.29 -19.53 9.46
N ALA A 261 16.71 -20.49 8.74
CA ALA A 261 16.74 -20.47 7.29
C ALA A 261 15.60 -21.27 6.67
N GLN A 262 14.86 -20.64 5.77
CA GLN A 262 13.96 -21.36 4.88
C GLN A 262 14.79 -22.20 3.91
N ARG A 263 14.25 -23.36 3.50
CA ARG A 263 14.89 -24.31 2.58
C ARG A 263 13.82 -24.93 1.69
N PRO A 264 14.14 -25.35 0.46
CA PRO A 264 13.17 -25.96 -0.44
C PRO A 264 12.92 -27.44 -0.09
N THR A 265 12.66 -27.74 1.18
CA THR A 265 12.31 -29.09 1.65
C THR A 265 10.79 -29.21 1.82
N PRO A 266 10.23 -30.43 1.74
CA PRO A 266 8.80 -30.63 1.96
C PRO A 266 8.27 -30.04 3.27
N GLU A 267 9.07 -30.09 4.34
CA GLU A 267 8.69 -29.59 5.67
C GLU A 267 8.50 -28.07 5.67
N HIS A 268 9.50 -27.32 5.20
CA HIS A 268 9.41 -25.86 5.12
C HIS A 268 8.35 -25.39 4.10
N LEU A 269 8.15 -26.12 3.00
CA LEU A 269 7.06 -25.81 2.06
C LEU A 269 5.68 -26.02 2.71
N ALA A 270 5.52 -27.02 3.58
CA ALA A 270 4.29 -27.22 4.35
C ALA A 270 4.10 -26.13 5.41
N GLU A 271 5.16 -25.66 6.06
CA GLU A 271 5.12 -24.50 6.96
C GLU A 271 4.70 -23.21 6.23
N LEU A 272 5.21 -22.99 5.02
CA LEU A 272 4.81 -21.86 4.17
C LEU A 272 3.33 -21.95 3.75
N GLU A 273 2.87 -23.15 3.38
CA GLU A 273 1.46 -23.38 3.08
C GLU A 273 0.59 -23.06 4.31
N GLN A 274 1.01 -23.52 5.49
CA GLN A 274 0.33 -23.22 6.75
C GLN A 274 0.29 -21.72 7.06
N ALA A 275 1.41 -21.01 6.93
CA ALA A 275 1.46 -19.57 7.14
C ALA A 275 0.55 -18.81 6.17
N ALA A 276 0.45 -19.25 4.91
CA ALA A 276 -0.49 -18.70 3.94
C ALA A 276 -1.96 -18.97 4.32
N VAL A 277 -2.29 -20.18 4.79
CA VAL A 277 -3.64 -20.50 5.31
C VAL A 277 -3.99 -19.63 6.53
N ASP A 278 -3.05 -19.45 7.45
CA ASP A 278 -3.27 -18.63 8.64
C ASP A 278 -3.46 -17.15 8.28
N ALA A 279 -2.72 -16.65 7.28
CA ALA A 279 -2.93 -15.31 6.73
C ALA A 279 -4.33 -15.15 6.13
N LEU A 280 -4.80 -16.11 5.32
CA LEU A 280 -6.15 -16.12 4.74
C LEU A 280 -7.23 -16.10 5.83
N LYS A 281 -7.09 -16.96 6.85
CA LYS A 281 -8.01 -17.02 7.99
C LYS A 281 -8.00 -15.73 8.81
N LYS A 282 -6.83 -15.13 9.04
CA LYS A 282 -6.69 -13.84 9.70
C LYS A 282 -7.43 -12.74 8.93
N VAL A 283 -7.21 -12.66 7.62
CA VAL A 283 -7.92 -11.69 6.76
C VAL A 283 -9.42 -11.90 6.80
N ARG A 284 -9.91 -13.15 6.70
CA ARG A 284 -11.33 -13.47 6.80
C ARG A 284 -11.93 -13.05 8.14
N ALA A 285 -11.22 -13.30 9.25
CA ALA A 285 -11.69 -12.92 10.58
C ALA A 285 -11.83 -11.39 10.75
N ARG A 286 -11.00 -10.60 10.06
CA ARG A 286 -11.07 -9.13 10.07
C ARG A 286 -12.03 -8.55 9.03
N ASN A 287 -12.25 -9.27 7.94
CA ASN A 287 -13.09 -8.86 6.82
C ASN A 287 -14.09 -9.97 6.49
N PRO A 288 -15.17 -10.15 7.29
CA PRO A 288 -16.08 -11.29 7.16
C PRO A 288 -16.76 -11.39 5.79
N ASP A 289 -16.95 -10.25 5.11
CA ASP A 289 -17.71 -10.17 3.86
C ASP A 289 -16.86 -9.99 2.59
N ALA A 290 -15.56 -9.68 2.74
CA ALA A 290 -14.71 -9.37 1.61
C ALA A 290 -14.44 -10.61 0.74
N TRP A 291 -14.23 -10.41 -0.56
CA TRP A 291 -13.47 -11.38 -1.34
C TRP A 291 -12.00 -11.37 -0.91
N ILE A 292 -11.37 -12.53 -0.83
CA ILE A 292 -9.92 -12.64 -0.57
C ILE A 292 -9.26 -13.18 -1.84
N VAL A 293 -8.37 -12.39 -2.43
CA VAL A 293 -7.66 -12.75 -3.66
C VAL A 293 -6.18 -12.84 -3.37
N TRP A 294 -5.60 -14.03 -3.44
CA TRP A 294 -4.14 -14.15 -3.45
C TRP A 294 -3.63 -13.91 -4.87
N ALA A 295 -3.22 -12.68 -5.16
CA ALA A 295 -2.75 -12.25 -6.46
C ALA A 295 -1.22 -12.22 -6.49
N PHE A 296 -0.60 -13.16 -7.19
CA PHE A 296 0.84 -13.42 -7.09
C PHE A 296 1.48 -13.74 -8.44
N GLY A 297 2.74 -13.33 -8.63
CA GLY A 297 3.51 -13.72 -9.83
C GLY A 297 4.23 -12.60 -10.57
N MET A 298 4.16 -11.34 -10.10
CA MET A 298 4.79 -10.20 -10.80
C MET A 298 6.33 -10.31 -10.90
N LEU A 299 6.97 -11.09 -10.03
CA LEU A 299 8.38 -11.49 -10.13
C LEU A 299 8.54 -13.00 -10.41
N GLY A 300 7.58 -13.58 -11.12
CA GLY A 300 7.47 -15.01 -11.34
C GLY A 300 6.77 -15.73 -10.19
N GLU A 301 6.16 -16.88 -10.50
CA GLU A 301 5.47 -17.70 -9.50
C GLU A 301 6.41 -18.59 -8.68
N GLY A 302 7.60 -18.90 -9.21
CA GLY A 302 8.61 -19.71 -8.51
C GLY A 302 8.03 -20.99 -7.89
N ARG A 303 8.53 -21.37 -6.71
CA ARG A 303 7.95 -22.47 -5.93
C ARG A 303 6.64 -22.08 -5.25
N MET A 304 6.50 -20.80 -4.92
CA MET A 304 5.37 -20.30 -4.13
C MET A 304 4.05 -20.35 -4.87
N GLY A 305 4.01 -20.29 -6.21
CA GLY A 305 2.76 -20.42 -6.97
C GLY A 305 1.99 -21.69 -6.63
N ARG A 306 2.68 -22.84 -6.51
CA ARG A 306 2.06 -24.11 -6.11
C ARG A 306 1.61 -24.08 -4.64
N VAL A 307 2.48 -23.62 -3.74
CA VAL A 307 2.20 -23.53 -2.29
C VAL A 307 0.97 -22.66 -2.02
N LEU A 308 0.89 -21.50 -2.67
CA LEU A 308 -0.18 -20.53 -2.47
C LEU A 308 -1.52 -21.00 -3.04
N ARG A 309 -1.52 -21.69 -4.19
CA ARG A 309 -2.73 -22.33 -4.73
C ARG A 309 -3.26 -23.39 -3.75
N ALA A 310 -2.38 -24.27 -3.26
CA ALA A 310 -2.72 -25.28 -2.27
C ALA A 310 -3.28 -24.64 -0.98
N ALA A 311 -2.62 -23.59 -0.47
CA ALA A 311 -3.08 -22.86 0.71
C ALA A 311 -4.48 -22.25 0.51
N VAL A 312 -4.74 -21.61 -0.63
CA VAL A 312 -6.06 -21.05 -0.93
C VAL A 312 -7.12 -22.15 -0.98
N ASP A 313 -6.87 -23.25 -1.69
CA ASP A 313 -7.83 -24.35 -1.79
C ASP A 313 -8.10 -24.99 -0.42
N ARG A 314 -7.04 -25.16 0.38
CA ARG A 314 -7.14 -25.70 1.74
C ARG A 314 -7.94 -24.78 2.66
N ALA A 315 -7.65 -23.48 2.67
CA ALA A 315 -8.39 -22.49 3.47
C ALA A 315 -9.88 -22.44 3.09
N ARG A 316 -10.20 -22.50 1.79
CA ARG A 316 -11.60 -22.55 1.31
C ARG A 316 -12.33 -23.78 1.84
N ALA A 317 -11.69 -24.94 1.78
CA ALA A 317 -12.26 -26.19 2.26
C ALA A 317 -12.46 -26.18 3.78
N GLU A 318 -11.44 -25.77 4.55
CA GLU A 318 -11.49 -25.74 6.01
C GLU A 318 -12.51 -24.71 6.55
N CYS A 319 -12.68 -23.58 5.87
CA CYS A 319 -13.62 -22.53 6.28
C CYS A 319 -15.02 -22.67 5.67
N GLY A 320 -15.22 -23.56 4.69
CA GLY A 320 -16.44 -23.61 3.89
C GLY A 320 -16.71 -22.30 3.14
N ASP A 321 -15.66 -21.57 2.76
CA ASP A 321 -15.75 -20.22 2.21
C ASP A 321 -15.42 -20.19 0.71
N SER A 322 -16.41 -19.87 -0.10
CA SER A 322 -16.25 -19.76 -1.55
C SER A 322 -15.64 -18.43 -2.00
N ARG A 323 -15.54 -17.42 -1.12
CA ARG A 323 -15.04 -16.06 -1.43
C ARG A 323 -13.54 -15.91 -1.23
N MET A 324 -12.77 -16.96 -1.50
CA MET A 324 -11.31 -16.90 -1.60
C MET A 324 -10.86 -17.47 -2.95
N CYS A 325 -9.86 -16.86 -3.60
CA CYS A 325 -9.29 -17.41 -4.82
C CYS A 325 -7.83 -17.01 -5.03
N TYR A 326 -7.13 -17.83 -5.80
CA TYR A 326 -5.80 -17.51 -6.29
C TYR A 326 -5.90 -16.87 -7.68
N LEU A 327 -5.06 -15.86 -7.94
CA LEU A 327 -4.91 -15.20 -9.23
C LEU A 327 -3.42 -15.11 -9.58
N ALA A 328 -3.04 -15.74 -10.69
CA ALA A 328 -1.69 -15.53 -11.24
C ALA A 328 -1.62 -14.13 -11.87
N LEU A 329 -0.59 -13.36 -11.50
CA LEU A 329 -0.27 -12.07 -12.10
C LEU A 329 0.84 -12.24 -13.15
N PRO A 330 0.84 -11.42 -14.22
CA PRO A 330 1.87 -11.47 -15.24
C PRO A 330 3.23 -11.11 -14.65
N ALA A 331 4.25 -11.91 -14.96
CA ALA A 331 5.62 -11.66 -14.53
C ALA A 331 6.27 -10.51 -15.31
N ALA A 332 7.14 -9.76 -14.64
CA ALA A 332 8.01 -8.79 -15.29
C ALA A 332 8.98 -9.50 -16.25
N GLY A 333 9.09 -8.99 -17.47
CA GLY A 333 10.07 -9.39 -18.47
C GLY A 333 11.09 -8.27 -18.70
N PRO A 334 12.04 -8.44 -19.63
CA PRO A 334 13.09 -7.45 -19.90
C PRO A 334 12.57 -6.03 -20.16
N ASP A 335 11.46 -5.90 -20.90
CA ASP A 335 10.88 -4.60 -21.27
C ASP A 335 9.91 -4.02 -20.23
N THR A 336 9.59 -4.80 -19.19
CA THR A 336 8.64 -4.39 -18.15
C THR A 336 9.24 -4.36 -16.75
N MET A 337 10.52 -4.67 -16.63
CA MET A 337 11.33 -4.47 -15.42
C MET A 337 11.63 -2.98 -15.21
N GLY A 338 11.71 -2.56 -13.96
CA GLY A 338 12.09 -1.23 -13.52
C GLY A 338 13.41 -1.23 -12.76
N ALA A 339 13.63 -0.20 -11.94
CA ALA A 339 14.78 -0.13 -11.04
C ALA A 339 14.77 -1.30 -10.04
N ARG A 340 15.95 -1.63 -9.48
CA ARG A 340 16.15 -2.69 -8.49
C ARG A 340 15.68 -4.07 -8.94
N GLN A 341 15.58 -4.31 -10.25
CA GLN A 341 15.01 -5.54 -10.81
C GLN A 341 13.61 -5.85 -10.26
N HIS A 342 12.82 -4.80 -10.00
CA HIS A 342 11.42 -4.90 -9.59
C HIS A 342 10.48 -4.61 -10.77
N PRO A 343 9.19 -4.98 -10.67
CA PRO A 343 8.20 -4.66 -11.70
C PRO A 343 8.15 -3.16 -11.99
N GLY A 344 8.44 -2.77 -13.24
CA GLY A 344 8.33 -1.38 -13.68
C GLY A 344 6.88 -0.98 -13.96
N ALA A 345 6.65 0.29 -14.29
CA ALA A 345 5.32 0.85 -14.56
C ALA A 345 4.51 0.03 -15.61
N ALA A 346 5.18 -0.55 -16.61
CA ALA A 346 4.53 -1.38 -17.62
C ALA A 346 4.02 -2.72 -17.04
N CYS A 347 4.81 -3.40 -16.19
CA CYS A 347 4.38 -4.62 -15.52
C CYS A 347 3.23 -4.32 -14.54
N HIS A 348 3.32 -3.21 -13.78
CA HIS A 348 2.23 -2.76 -12.92
C HIS A 348 0.91 -2.54 -13.68
N ARG A 349 0.96 -1.95 -14.88
CA ARG A 349 -0.23 -1.81 -15.75
C ARG A 349 -0.81 -3.16 -16.17
N GLN A 350 0.03 -4.11 -16.58
CA GLN A 350 -0.41 -5.45 -16.98
C GLN A 350 -1.06 -6.20 -15.80
N ALA A 351 -0.44 -6.15 -14.62
CA ALA A 351 -0.98 -6.74 -13.41
C ALA A 351 -2.31 -6.11 -13.00
N ALA A 352 -2.44 -4.79 -13.12
CA ALA A 352 -3.68 -4.09 -12.85
C ALA A 352 -4.81 -4.51 -13.79
N GLN A 353 -4.54 -4.68 -15.09
CA GLN A 353 -5.54 -5.15 -16.06
C GLN A 353 -6.12 -6.52 -15.67
N VAL A 354 -5.24 -7.49 -15.42
CA VAL A 354 -5.63 -8.86 -15.02
C VAL A 354 -6.42 -8.84 -13.72
N LEU A 355 -5.96 -8.06 -12.72
CA LEU A 355 -6.65 -7.95 -11.44
C LEU A 355 -8.01 -7.25 -11.56
N THR A 356 -8.11 -6.17 -12.34
CA THR A 356 -9.37 -5.48 -12.60
C THR A 356 -10.40 -6.40 -13.25
N GLU A 357 -10.01 -7.17 -14.26
CA GLU A 357 -10.89 -8.14 -14.91
C GLU A 357 -11.39 -9.19 -13.91
N ARG A 358 -10.48 -9.72 -13.08
CA ARG A 358 -10.85 -10.68 -12.05
C ARG A 358 -11.84 -10.08 -11.05
N LEU A 359 -11.56 -8.87 -10.54
CA LEU A 359 -12.42 -8.21 -9.55
C LEU A 359 -13.80 -7.88 -10.14
N ARG A 360 -13.89 -7.44 -11.40
CA ARG A 360 -15.18 -7.24 -12.09
C ARG A 360 -16.01 -8.52 -12.17
N SER A 361 -15.36 -9.68 -12.30
CA SER A 361 -16.09 -10.96 -12.42
C SER A 361 -16.64 -11.49 -11.08
N ILE A 362 -16.12 -11.02 -9.94
CA ILE A 362 -16.48 -11.56 -8.62
C ILE A 362 -17.17 -10.55 -7.71
N LEU A 363 -16.90 -9.25 -7.89
CA LEU A 363 -17.58 -8.20 -7.15
C LEU A 363 -18.98 -7.96 -7.73
N PRO A 364 -19.99 -7.68 -6.89
CA PRO A 364 -21.32 -7.31 -7.38
C PRO A 364 -21.21 -6.14 -8.34
N SER A 365 -22.01 -6.10 -9.40
CA SER A 365 -22.06 -4.95 -10.31
C SER A 365 -22.36 -3.69 -9.50
N GLY A 366 -21.36 -2.83 -9.36
CA GLY A 366 -21.50 -1.56 -8.67
C GLY A 366 -22.57 -0.74 -9.40
N LYS A 367 -23.27 0.13 -8.68
CA LYS A 367 -24.10 1.14 -9.34
C LYS A 367 -23.15 1.99 -10.18
N GLN A 368 -23.06 1.75 -11.49
CA GLN A 368 -22.25 2.55 -12.40
C GLN A 368 -22.66 4.02 -12.19
N ARG A 369 -21.73 4.82 -11.69
CA ARG A 369 -21.88 6.27 -11.59
C ARG A 369 -20.87 6.85 -12.56
N PHE A 370 -21.38 7.64 -13.51
CA PHE A 370 -20.58 8.25 -14.57
C PHE A 370 -19.35 8.95 -13.99
N PRO A 371 -18.16 8.80 -14.61
CA PRO A 371 -16.97 9.52 -14.17
C PRO A 371 -17.19 11.03 -14.34
N LEU A 372 -16.68 11.80 -13.38
CA LEU A 372 -16.49 13.25 -13.49
C LEU A 372 -15.22 13.54 -14.30
#